data_AF-A0A1V3SHT5-F1
#
_entry.id   AF-A0A1V3SHT5-F1
#
_cell.length_a   1.000
_cell.length_b   1.000
_cell.length_c   1.000
_cell.angle_alpha   90.00
_cell.angle_beta   90.00
_cell.angle_gamma   90.00
#
_symmetry.space_group_name_H-M   'P 1'
#
loop_
_entity.id
_entity.type
_entity.pdbx_description
1 polymer ?
#
loop_
_entity_poly.entity_id
_entity_poly.type
_entity_poly.pdbx_seq_one_letter_code
_entity_poly.pdbx_strand_id
1 'polypeptide(L)'
;MNTRKTTPPSKATNEVDADNAAADTVNLDRYAPAYLTWIANKLSRGASQHYLNIFDVGIETWRCLVLLAIDGSISAQKVSRIVGMDKGSVSRCFKSMQEKGLIRTELDETDGRFRIAVLTPKGRELHDQIKGVAMERERAFLSVLNKKEVDVLLGLLRRLHENLPAVETATQDYLQVHFSQAVAKRRPSSDD
;
A
#
# COMPACT_ATOMS: atom_id res chain seq x y z
N MET A 1 -30.75 8.85 -73.70
CA MET A 1 -29.35 8.38 -73.57
C MET A 1 -28.79 8.99 -72.29
N ASN A 2 -28.36 8.15 -71.34
CA ASN A 2 -27.55 8.45 -70.13
C ASN A 2 -28.12 9.38 -69.03
N THR A 3 -28.59 8.86 -67.88
CA THR A 3 -27.88 8.34 -66.67
C THR A 3 -27.49 9.42 -65.66
N ARG A 4 -28.06 9.39 -64.44
CA ARG A 4 -27.39 8.98 -63.18
C ARG A 4 -28.27 9.26 -61.96
N LYS A 5 -28.66 8.18 -61.27
CA LYS A 5 -28.91 8.14 -59.82
C LYS A 5 -27.55 8.15 -59.12
N THR A 6 -27.35 8.96 -58.08
CA THR A 6 -26.33 8.71 -57.06
C THR A 6 -26.84 9.12 -55.68
N THR A 7 -27.05 8.09 -54.87
CA THR A 7 -27.35 7.98 -53.43
C THR A 7 -26.32 8.73 -52.56
N PRO A 8 -26.69 9.24 -51.36
CA PRO A 8 -25.72 9.78 -50.41
C PRO A 8 -24.82 8.67 -49.82
N PRO A 9 -23.60 9.00 -49.34
CA PRO A 9 -22.66 7.99 -48.85
C PRO A 9 -23.08 7.39 -47.51
N SER A 10 -22.78 6.10 -47.41
CA SER A 10 -23.03 5.19 -46.30
C SER A 10 -22.40 5.64 -44.98
N LYS A 11 -23.20 5.67 -43.90
CA LYS A 11 -22.74 5.63 -42.51
C LYS A 11 -22.42 4.17 -42.16
N ALA A 12 -21.21 3.72 -42.41
CA ALA A 12 -20.74 2.42 -41.90
C ALA A 12 -19.21 2.39 -41.88
N THR A 13 -18.60 3.09 -40.93
CA THR A 13 -17.16 2.91 -40.67
C THR A 13 -16.70 3.21 -39.23
N ASN A 14 -17.57 3.62 -38.30
CA ASN A 14 -17.12 4.07 -36.97
C ASN A 14 -17.39 3.10 -35.81
N GLU A 15 -17.95 1.91 -36.04
CA GLU A 15 -18.22 0.95 -34.95
C GLU A 15 -17.07 -0.04 -34.72
N VAL A 16 -16.19 -0.26 -35.71
CA VAL A 16 -15.12 -1.27 -35.64
C VAL A 16 -13.86 -0.74 -34.93
N ASP A 17 -13.64 0.57 -34.90
CA ASP A 17 -12.45 1.19 -34.31
C ASP A 17 -12.57 1.45 -32.79
N ALA A 18 -13.79 1.58 -32.26
CA ALA A 18 -14.02 1.80 -30.83
C ALA A 18 -13.79 0.52 -30.00
N ASP A 19 -14.12 -0.65 -30.55
CA ASP A 19 -13.95 -1.95 -29.89
C ASP A 19 -12.47 -2.35 -29.79
N ASN A 20 -11.65 -1.92 -30.75
CA ASN A 20 -10.21 -2.24 -30.78
C ASN A 20 -9.39 -1.34 -29.83
N ALA A 21 -9.86 -0.14 -29.52
CA ALA A 21 -9.22 0.76 -28.55
C ALA A 21 -9.48 0.32 -27.10
N ALA A 22 -10.63 -0.29 -26.81
CA ALA A 22 -10.93 -0.84 -25.49
C ALA A 22 -10.07 -2.08 -25.17
N ALA A 23 -9.69 -2.86 -26.18
CA ALA A 23 -8.84 -4.04 -26.04
C ALA A 23 -7.38 -3.72 -25.64
N ASP A 24 -6.91 -2.49 -25.90
CA ASP A 24 -5.53 -2.04 -25.60
C ASP A 24 -5.41 -1.32 -24.25
N THR A 25 -6.44 -1.38 -23.40
CA THR A 25 -6.48 -0.70 -22.10
C THR A 25 -6.59 -1.69 -20.94
N VAL A 26 -6.04 -1.30 -19.78
CA VAL A 26 -6.10 -2.13 -18.57
C VAL A 26 -7.55 -2.26 -18.11
N ASN A 27 -8.11 -3.47 -18.20
CA ASN A 27 -9.43 -3.77 -17.65
C ASN A 27 -9.38 -3.73 -16.11
N LEU A 28 -9.92 -2.65 -15.53
CA LEU A 28 -9.88 -2.40 -14.09
C LEU A 28 -10.63 -3.44 -13.26
N ASP A 29 -11.68 -4.07 -13.81
CA ASP A 29 -12.44 -5.11 -13.10
C ASP A 29 -11.63 -6.38 -12.86
N ARG A 30 -10.56 -6.57 -13.65
CA ARG A 30 -9.66 -7.72 -13.55
C ARG A 30 -8.23 -7.32 -13.17
N TYR A 31 -8.01 -6.07 -12.78
CA TYR A 31 -6.70 -5.55 -12.42
C TYR A 31 -6.52 -5.46 -10.91
N ALA A 32 -6.02 -6.54 -10.30
CA ALA A 32 -5.84 -6.64 -8.85
C ALA A 32 -5.08 -5.47 -8.19
N PRO A 33 -4.03 -4.88 -8.78
CA PRO A 33 -3.33 -3.73 -8.18
C PRO A 33 -4.23 -2.52 -7.92
N ALA A 34 -5.24 -2.28 -8.77
CA ALA A 34 -6.20 -1.20 -8.58
C ALA A 34 -7.02 -1.41 -7.29
N TYR A 35 -7.59 -2.60 -7.10
CA TYR A 35 -8.37 -2.92 -5.90
C TYR A 35 -7.53 -2.81 -4.63
N LEU A 36 -6.30 -3.32 -4.63
CA LEU A 36 -5.38 -3.18 -3.49
C LEU A 36 -5.15 -1.70 -3.15
N THR A 37 -4.85 -0.88 -4.16
CA THR A 37 -4.59 0.56 -4.00
C THR A 37 -5.82 1.30 -3.48
N TRP A 38 -6.99 1.09 -4.10
CA TRP A 38 -8.20 1.81 -3.74
C TRP A 38 -8.71 1.46 -2.35
N ILE A 39 -8.70 0.17 -2.01
CA ILE A 39 -9.13 -0.31 -0.69
C ILE A 39 -8.16 0.21 0.38
N ALA A 40 -6.85 0.04 0.19
CA ALA A 40 -5.85 0.53 1.14
C ALA A 40 -5.98 2.05 1.37
N ASN A 41 -6.12 2.83 0.30
CA ASN A 41 -6.23 4.29 0.40
C ASN A 41 -7.53 4.74 1.07
N LYS A 42 -8.68 4.12 0.76
CA LYS A 42 -9.97 4.48 1.36
C LYS A 42 -10.03 4.07 2.84
N LEU A 43 -9.58 2.85 3.17
CA LEU A 43 -9.52 2.40 4.56
C LEU A 43 -8.57 3.26 5.40
N SER A 44 -7.38 3.58 4.88
CA SER A 44 -6.37 4.38 5.57
C SER A 44 -6.84 5.81 5.80
N ARG A 45 -7.42 6.47 4.79
CA ARG A 45 -7.95 7.84 4.92
C ARG A 45 -9.10 7.90 5.93
N GLY A 46 -10.08 7.00 5.81
CA GLY A 46 -11.20 6.96 6.74
C GLY A 46 -10.74 6.73 8.19
N ALA A 47 -9.81 5.79 8.40
CA ALA A 47 -9.26 5.52 9.72
C ALA A 47 -8.49 6.73 10.27
N SER A 48 -7.60 7.32 9.47
CA SER A 48 -6.81 8.48 9.89
C SER A 48 -7.68 9.67 10.28
N GLN A 49 -8.77 9.93 9.58
CA GLN A 49 -9.68 11.04 9.94
C GLN A 49 -10.31 10.84 11.31
N HIS A 50 -10.81 9.63 11.60
CA HIS A 50 -11.39 9.34 12.91
C HIS A 50 -10.33 9.37 14.01
N TYR A 51 -9.13 8.83 13.74
CA TYR A 51 -8.07 8.76 14.73
C TYR A 51 -7.51 10.15 15.07
N LEU A 52 -7.34 11.02 14.08
CA LEU A 52 -6.91 12.40 14.31
C LEU A 52 -7.95 13.17 15.13
N ASN A 53 -9.24 13.02 14.80
CA ASN A 53 -10.30 13.76 15.48
C ASN A 53 -10.46 13.38 16.96
N ILE A 54 -10.28 12.11 17.31
CA ILE A 54 -10.56 11.60 18.67
C ILE A 54 -9.29 11.48 19.51
N PHE A 55 -8.18 11.08 18.89
CA PHE A 55 -6.95 10.69 19.59
C PHE A 55 -5.73 11.54 19.22
N ASP A 56 -5.89 12.53 18.34
CA ASP A 56 -4.81 13.39 17.85
C ASP A 56 -3.64 12.58 17.23
N VAL A 57 -3.94 11.45 16.59
CA VAL A 57 -2.92 10.63 15.91
C VAL A 57 -3.42 10.11 14.56
N GLY A 58 -2.51 10.03 13.59
CA GLY A 58 -2.81 9.52 12.26
C GLY A 58 -2.73 8.00 12.14
N ILE A 59 -3.10 7.48 10.97
CA ILE A 59 -3.04 6.05 10.66
C ILE A 59 -1.63 5.46 10.75
N GLU A 60 -0.60 6.26 10.48
CA GLU A 60 0.80 5.84 10.58
C GLU A 60 1.21 5.56 12.03
N THR A 61 0.80 6.42 12.96
CA THR A 61 1.01 6.22 14.39
C THR A 61 0.30 4.97 14.87
N TRP A 62 -0.95 4.74 14.44
CA TRP A 62 -1.68 3.50 14.75
C TRP A 62 -0.92 2.26 14.28
N ARG A 63 -0.42 2.24 13.03
CA ARG A 63 0.37 1.12 12.50
C ARG A 63 1.62 0.86 13.33
N CYS A 64 2.32 1.90 13.76
CA CYS A 64 3.48 1.78 14.63
C CYS A 64 3.11 1.23 16.02
N LEU A 65 2.02 1.74 16.63
CA LEU A 65 1.53 1.28 17.92
C LEU A 65 1.19 -0.22 17.91
N VAL A 66 0.51 -0.69 16.87
CA VAL A 66 0.16 -2.12 16.72
C VAL A 66 1.41 -2.99 16.66
N LEU A 67 2.39 -2.64 15.83
CA LEU A 67 3.62 -3.43 15.73
C LEU A 67 4.42 -3.43 17.03
N LEU A 68 4.52 -2.27 17.68
CA LEU A 68 5.18 -2.17 18.99
C LEU A 68 4.44 -2.96 20.09
N ALA A 69 3.11 -3.03 20.03
CA ALA A 69 2.32 -3.80 20.98
C ALA A 69 2.52 -5.32 20.83
N ILE A 70 2.78 -5.79 19.60
CA ILE A 70 3.03 -7.20 19.26
C ILE A 70 4.49 -7.59 19.54
N ASP A 71 5.45 -6.82 19.03
CA ASP A 71 6.87 -7.14 19.07
C ASP A 71 7.54 -6.74 20.39
N GLY A 72 6.92 -5.86 21.18
CA GLY A 72 7.48 -5.30 22.41
C GLY A 72 8.49 -4.18 22.14
N SER A 73 9.48 -4.45 21.28
CA SER A 73 10.42 -3.46 20.77
C SER A 73 10.65 -3.61 19.27
N ILE A 74 10.83 -2.50 18.55
CA ILE A 74 11.03 -2.55 17.10
C ILE A 74 11.90 -1.40 16.59
N SER A 75 12.74 -1.67 15.59
CA SER A 75 13.51 -0.65 14.88
C SER A 75 12.69 0.00 13.76
N ALA A 76 12.99 1.26 13.42
CA ALA A 76 12.35 1.94 12.30
C ALA A 76 12.52 1.20 10.96
N GLN A 77 13.65 0.48 10.79
CA GLN A 77 13.91 -0.33 9.60
C GLN A 77 12.96 -1.54 9.53
N LYS A 78 12.73 -2.22 10.65
CA LYS A 78 11.80 -3.36 10.70
C LYS A 78 10.36 -2.90 10.43
N VAL A 79 9.93 -1.76 10.98
CA VAL A 79 8.62 -1.16 10.68
C VAL A 79 8.49 -0.81 9.20
N SER A 80 9.49 -0.13 8.63
CA SER A 80 9.51 0.23 7.20
C SER A 80 9.31 -1.00 6.31
N ARG A 81 10.02 -2.09 6.60
CA ARG A 81 9.90 -3.36 5.88
C ARG A 81 8.53 -4.03 6.05
N ILE A 82 7.96 -4.05 7.24
CA ILE A 82 6.69 -4.74 7.53
C ILE A 82 5.50 -3.94 6.97
N VAL A 83 5.49 -2.63 7.15
CA VAL A 83 4.36 -1.77 6.77
C VAL A 83 4.44 -1.31 5.31
N GLY A 84 5.62 -1.38 4.70
CA GLY A 84 5.87 -0.82 3.36
C GLY A 84 5.95 0.71 3.35
N MET A 85 6.21 1.33 4.52
CA MET A 85 6.44 2.78 4.63
C MET A 85 7.91 3.10 4.35
N ASP A 86 8.20 4.25 3.76
CA ASP A 86 9.58 4.69 3.63
C ASP A 86 10.21 4.98 5.01
N LYS A 87 11.53 4.75 5.11
CA LYS A 87 12.28 4.91 6.37
C LYS A 87 12.18 6.33 6.93
N GLY A 88 12.06 7.35 6.08
CA GLY A 88 11.90 8.74 6.50
C GLY A 88 10.57 8.99 7.19
N SER A 89 9.46 8.48 6.64
CA SER A 89 8.12 8.56 7.23
C SER A 89 8.04 7.85 8.57
N VAL A 90 8.58 6.63 8.67
CA VAL A 90 8.65 5.92 9.96
C VAL A 90 9.46 6.70 10.99
N SER A 91 10.60 7.28 10.59
CA SER A 91 11.45 8.04 11.51
C SER A 91 10.76 9.31 12.03
N ARG A 92 10.05 10.04 11.15
CA ARG A 92 9.22 11.19 11.56
C ARG A 92 8.08 10.78 12.48
N CYS A 93 7.42 9.65 12.18
CA CYS A 93 6.36 9.11 13.03
C CYS A 93 6.90 8.76 14.44
N PHE A 94 8.04 8.07 14.53
CA PHE A 94 8.67 7.74 15.80
C PHE A 94 9.06 8.99 16.59
N LYS A 95 9.65 9.99 15.93
CA LYS A 95 9.97 11.27 16.57
C LYS A 95 8.72 11.91 17.17
N SER A 96 7.63 12.02 16.41
CA SER A 96 6.37 12.58 16.91
C SER A 96 5.78 11.74 18.06
N MET A 97 5.82 10.41 17.96
CA MET A 97 5.38 9.52 19.03
C MET A 97 6.19 9.71 20.32
N GLN A 98 7.50 9.92 20.21
CA GLN A 98 8.38 10.20 21.34
C GLN A 98 8.07 11.57 21.96
N GLU A 99 7.90 12.61 21.15
CA GLU A 99 7.49 13.95 21.61
C GLU A 99 6.13 13.93 22.34
N LYS A 100 5.19 13.09 21.89
CA LYS A 100 3.90 12.87 22.55
C LYS A 100 3.97 11.94 23.77
N GLY A 101 5.16 11.38 24.08
CA GLY A 101 5.38 10.47 25.21
C GLY A 101 4.77 9.07 25.03
N LEU A 102 4.48 8.66 23.79
CA LEU A 102 3.87 7.35 23.46
C LEU A 102 4.93 6.24 23.37
N ILE A 103 6.16 6.60 23.01
CA ILE A 103 7.29 5.66 22.95
C ILE A 103 8.51 6.26 23.65
N ARG A 104 9.43 5.38 24.01
CA ARG A 104 10.82 5.73 24.32
C ARG A 104 11.75 4.99 23.38
N THR A 105 12.93 5.56 23.14
CA THR A 105 13.97 4.93 22.34
C THR A 105 15.06 4.39 23.24
N GLU A 106 15.51 3.18 22.98
CA GLU A 106 16.58 2.49 23.70
C GLU A 106 17.66 2.05 22.70
N LEU A 107 18.87 1.79 23.19
CA LEU A 107 19.88 1.08 22.42
C LEU A 107 19.51 -0.40 22.42
N ASP A 108 19.63 -1.05 21.27
CA ASP A 108 19.46 -2.49 21.15
C ASP A 108 20.58 -3.19 21.91
N GLU A 109 20.23 -4.00 22.91
CA GLU A 109 21.19 -4.71 23.76
C GLU A 109 22.02 -5.74 22.96
N THR A 110 21.50 -6.20 21.82
CA THR A 110 22.13 -7.21 20.95
C THR A 110 23.10 -6.60 19.94
N ASP A 111 22.81 -5.38 19.48
CA ASP A 111 23.66 -4.62 18.56
C ASP A 111 23.52 -3.13 18.92
N GLY A 112 24.34 -2.69 19.89
CA GLY A 112 24.32 -1.36 20.53
C GLY A 112 24.46 -0.15 19.61
N ARG A 113 24.40 -0.35 18.30
CA ARG A 113 24.31 0.67 17.26
C ARG A 113 22.88 0.92 16.78
N PHE A 114 21.93 0.01 17.03
CA PHE A 114 20.54 0.16 16.61
C PHE A 114 19.69 0.81 17.69
N ARG A 115 18.91 1.82 17.29
CA ARG A 115 17.87 2.40 18.15
C ARG A 115 16.57 1.64 17.94
N ILE A 116 16.05 1.07 19.03
CA ILE A 116 14.73 0.44 19.09
C ILE A 116 13.74 1.37 19.78
N ALA A 117 12.47 1.27 19.40
CA ALA A 117 11.37 1.93 20.09
C ALA A 117 10.62 0.93 20.96
N VAL A 118 10.12 1.40 22.10
CA VAL A 118 9.30 0.63 23.05
C VAL A 118 8.11 1.48 23.48
N LEU A 119 6.93 0.89 23.63
CA LEU A 119 5.76 1.60 24.17
C LEU A 119 6.02 2.07 25.60
N THR A 120 5.57 3.29 25.90
CA THR A 120 5.34 3.73 27.28
C THR A 120 3.97 3.21 27.76
N PRO A 121 3.66 3.30 29.06
CA PRO A 121 2.30 3.05 29.55
C PRO A 121 1.24 3.88 28.82
N LYS A 122 1.53 5.17 28.55
CA LYS A 122 0.66 6.06 27.76
C LYS A 122 0.47 5.56 26.32
N GLY A 123 1.53 5.09 25.67
CA GLY A 123 1.44 4.51 24.33
C GLY A 123 0.59 3.24 24.28
N ARG A 124 0.69 2.40 25.32
CA ARG A 124 -0.13 1.19 25.45
C ARG A 124 -1.60 1.51 25.69
N GLU A 125 -1.89 2.46 26.56
CA GLU A 125 -3.25 2.95 26.79
C GLU A 125 -3.88 3.48 25.49
N LEU A 126 -3.15 4.32 24.75
CA LEU A 126 -3.61 4.84 23.47
C LEU A 126 -3.86 3.71 22.44
N HIS A 127 -2.98 2.72 22.38
CA HIS A 127 -3.18 1.53 21.54
C HIS A 127 -4.51 0.85 21.88
N ASP A 128 -4.77 0.60 23.17
CA ASP A 128 -5.96 -0.11 23.60
C ASP A 128 -7.25 0.67 23.31
N GLN A 129 -7.21 2.00 23.42
CA GLN A 129 -8.31 2.89 23.02
C GLN A 129 -8.61 2.83 21.51
N ILE A 130 -7.58 2.92 20.66
CA ILE A 130 -7.75 2.89 19.20
C ILE A 130 -8.18 1.49 18.72
N LYS A 131 -7.70 0.42 19.38
CA LYS A 131 -7.97 -0.97 19.01
C LYS A 131 -9.47 -1.25 18.85
N GLY A 132 -10.32 -0.75 19.75
CA GLY A 132 -11.77 -0.95 19.64
C GLY A 132 -12.35 -0.41 18.34
N VAL A 133 -11.96 0.81 17.96
CA VAL A 133 -12.38 1.44 16.69
C VAL A 133 -11.81 0.67 15.50
N ALA A 134 -10.56 0.22 15.56
CA ALA A 134 -9.93 -0.55 14.50
C ALA A 134 -10.65 -1.89 14.25
N MET A 135 -11.02 -2.62 15.31
CA MET A 135 -11.75 -3.89 15.21
C MET A 135 -13.17 -3.70 14.66
N GLU A 136 -13.87 -2.63 15.02
CA GLU A 136 -15.20 -2.34 14.45
C GLU A 136 -15.11 -2.02 12.95
N ARG A 137 -14.08 -1.27 12.54
CA ARG A 137 -13.82 -0.99 11.12
C ARG A 137 -13.52 -2.27 10.33
N GLU A 138 -12.74 -3.18 10.89
CA GLU A 138 -12.45 -4.49 10.29
C GLU A 138 -13.72 -5.34 10.19
N ARG A 139 -14.50 -5.44 11.27
CA ARG A 139 -15.77 -6.16 11.29
C ARG A 139 -16.73 -5.67 10.21
N ALA A 140 -16.87 -4.35 10.06
CA ALA A 140 -17.72 -3.75 9.03
C ALA A 140 -17.18 -4.04 7.62
N PHE A 141 -15.87 -3.91 7.40
CA PHE A 141 -15.23 -4.16 6.11
C PHE A 141 -15.42 -5.63 5.66
N LEU A 142 -15.31 -6.58 6.58
CA LEU A 142 -15.45 -8.02 6.31
C LEU A 142 -16.89 -8.54 6.40
N SER A 143 -17.87 -7.69 6.75
CA SER A 143 -19.27 -8.11 6.99
C SER A 143 -19.98 -8.69 5.77
N VAL A 144 -19.44 -8.45 4.57
CA VAL A 144 -19.95 -9.00 3.31
C VAL A 144 -19.42 -10.39 2.98
N LEU A 145 -18.54 -10.95 3.84
CA LEU A 145 -17.91 -12.24 3.67
C LEU A 145 -18.27 -13.17 4.83
N ASN A 146 -18.45 -14.46 4.53
CA ASN A 146 -18.52 -15.48 5.55
C ASN A 146 -17.11 -15.88 6.04
N LYS A 147 -17.03 -16.65 7.14
CA LYS A 147 -15.75 -17.05 7.76
C LYS A 147 -14.80 -17.76 6.78
N LYS A 148 -15.30 -18.67 5.94
CA LYS A 148 -14.48 -19.40 4.97
C LYS A 148 -13.94 -18.45 3.89
N GLU A 149 -14.75 -17.50 3.43
CA GLU A 149 -14.31 -16.48 2.47
C GLU A 149 -13.24 -15.56 3.05
N VAL A 150 -13.38 -15.18 4.33
CA VAL A 150 -12.33 -14.41 5.04
C VAL A 150 -11.02 -15.20 5.09
N ASP A 151 -11.07 -16.48 5.47
CA ASP A 151 -9.88 -17.33 5.52
C ASP A 151 -9.21 -17.47 4.14
N VAL A 152 -10.01 -17.63 3.08
CA VAL A 152 -9.54 -17.68 1.69
C VAL A 152 -8.91 -16.34 1.29
N LEU A 153 -9.58 -15.22 1.55
CA LEU A 153 -9.08 -13.89 1.22
C LEU A 153 -7.73 -13.63 1.89
N LEU A 154 -7.62 -13.86 3.21
CA LEU A 154 -6.38 -13.67 3.96
C LEU A 154 -5.27 -14.60 3.49
N GLY A 155 -5.60 -15.85 3.14
CA GLY A 155 -4.66 -16.80 2.56
C GLY A 155 -4.11 -16.35 1.21
N LEU A 156 -4.98 -15.83 0.32
CA LEU A 156 -4.56 -15.29 -0.98
C LEU A 156 -3.72 -14.03 -0.83
N LEU A 157 -4.14 -13.09 0.02
CA LEU A 157 -3.38 -11.85 0.28
C LEU A 157 -1.98 -12.15 0.84
N ARG A 158 -1.86 -13.11 1.75
CA ARG A 158 -0.55 -13.54 2.28
C ARG A 158 0.36 -14.07 1.19
N ARG A 159 -0.15 -14.97 0.33
CA ARG A 159 0.61 -15.53 -0.80
C ARG A 159 1.05 -14.44 -1.78
N LEU A 160 0.18 -13.47 -2.08
CA LEU A 160 0.53 -12.34 -2.94
C LEU A 160 1.60 -11.45 -2.30
N HIS A 161 1.50 -11.18 -1.01
CA HIS A 161 2.50 -10.42 -0.25
C HIS A 161 3.87 -11.11 -0.26
N GLU A 162 3.92 -12.42 -0.01
CA GLU A 162 5.14 -13.22 -0.07
C GLU A 162 5.77 -13.27 -1.49
N ASN A 163 4.95 -13.10 -2.54
CA ASN A 163 5.39 -13.11 -3.93
C ASN A 163 5.87 -11.73 -4.44
N LEU A 164 5.80 -10.65 -3.64
CA LEU A 164 6.24 -9.32 -4.06
C LEU A 164 7.69 -9.26 -4.58
N PRO A 165 8.69 -9.98 -4.01
CA PRO A 165 10.03 -10.00 -4.59
C PRO A 165 10.07 -10.49 -6.04
N ALA A 166 9.24 -11.48 -6.40
CA ALA A 166 9.15 -11.97 -7.77
C ALA A 166 8.52 -10.93 -8.71
N VAL A 167 7.61 -10.09 -8.22
CA VAL A 167 7.05 -8.96 -8.98
C VAL A 167 8.15 -7.95 -9.32
N GLU A 168 9.01 -7.61 -8.36
CA GLU A 168 10.14 -6.70 -8.60
C GLU A 168 11.13 -7.28 -9.60
N THR A 169 11.52 -8.55 -9.45
CA THR A 169 12.41 -9.23 -10.41
C THR A 169 11.82 -9.22 -11.83
N ALA A 170 10.58 -9.67 -11.99
CA ALA A 170 9.92 -9.70 -13.29
C ALA A 170 9.80 -8.30 -13.92
N THR A 171 9.56 -7.28 -13.10
CA THR A 171 9.50 -5.88 -13.56
C THR A 171 10.87 -5.41 -14.06
N GLN A 172 11.94 -5.68 -13.32
CA GLN A 172 13.30 -5.30 -13.73
C GLN A 172 13.71 -6.01 -15.02
N ASP A 173 13.44 -7.31 -15.14
CA ASP A 173 13.75 -8.09 -16.34
C ASP A 173 13.01 -7.53 -17.57
N TYR A 174 11.72 -7.24 -17.42
CA TYR A 174 10.94 -6.61 -18.48
C TYR A 174 11.49 -5.24 -18.89
N LEU A 175 11.84 -4.39 -17.92
CA LEU A 175 12.43 -3.07 -18.19
C LEU A 175 13.79 -3.19 -18.87
N GLN A 176 14.61 -4.17 -18.49
CA GLN A 176 15.93 -4.39 -19.09
C GLN A 176 15.82 -4.82 -20.56
N VAL A 177 14.82 -5.63 -20.90
CA VAL A 177 14.58 -6.09 -22.27
C VAL A 177 13.96 -4.98 -23.14
N HIS A 178 12.93 -4.31 -22.64
CA HIS A 178 12.11 -3.40 -23.46
C HIS A 178 12.53 -1.92 -23.37
N PHE A 179 13.29 -1.54 -22.34
CA PHE A 179 13.68 -0.15 -22.05
C PHE A 179 15.17 0.01 -21.73
N SER A 180 16.02 -0.83 -22.35
CA SER A 180 17.46 -0.94 -22.08
C SER A 180 18.23 0.40 -22.11
N GLN A 181 17.90 1.29 -23.05
CA GLN A 181 18.54 2.62 -23.17
C GLN A 181 18.22 3.54 -21.97
N ALA A 182 17.00 3.47 -21.44
CA ALA A 182 16.60 4.25 -20.27
C ALA A 182 17.22 3.71 -18.97
N VAL A 183 17.38 2.38 -18.87
CA VAL A 183 18.08 1.73 -17.75
C VAL A 183 19.58 2.08 -17.77
N ALA A 184 20.23 2.05 -18.94
CA ALA A 184 21.64 2.40 -19.09
C ALA A 184 21.96 3.84 -18.66
N LYS A 185 21.06 4.79 -18.93
CA LYS A 185 21.22 6.22 -18.57
C LYS A 185 21.09 6.49 -17.06
N ARG A 186 20.53 5.55 -16.29
CA ARG A 186 20.34 5.68 -14.82
C ARG A 186 21.45 5.04 -13.97
N ARG A 187 22.36 4.25 -14.56
CA ARG A 187 23.58 3.87 -13.83
C ARG A 187 24.37 5.16 -13.54
N PRO A 188 24.74 5.45 -12.28
CA PRO A 188 25.64 6.56 -12.01
C PRO A 188 26.89 6.36 -12.86
N SER A 189 27.49 7.44 -13.40
CA SER A 189 28.90 7.35 -13.73
C SER A 189 29.58 6.87 -12.46
N SER A 190 30.33 5.78 -12.58
CA SER A 190 31.40 5.51 -11.63
C SER A 190 32.31 6.74 -11.69
N ASP A 191 32.09 7.70 -10.79
CA ASP A 191 32.98 8.84 -10.61
C ASP A 191 34.28 8.33 -9.98
N ASP A 192 35.38 8.64 -10.68
CA ASP A 192 36.80 8.74 -10.29
C ASP A 192 37.44 7.68 -9.37
#